data_AF-A0A528C7F3-F1
#
_entry.id   AF-A0A528C7F3-F1
#
_cell.length_a   1.000
_cell.length_b   1.000
_cell.length_c   1.000
_cell.angle_alpha   90.00
_cell.angle_beta   90.00
_cell.angle_gamma   90.00
#
_symmetry.space_group_name_H-M   'P 1'
#
loop_
_entity.id
_entity.type
_entity.pdbx_description
1 polymer ?
#
loop_
_entity_poly.entity_id
_entity_poly.type
_entity_poly.pdbx_seq_one_letter_code
_entity_poly.pdbx_strand_id
1 'polypeptide(L)'
;TNVRAADRKAWVELARRWHALPVAVVIDPGVDVCVARNASRPDRPFGPGVAQRMTREIRKGLGGLQREGFRQVWKLTSETSIDMAKVSRQPLWTDKRNDHGPFDIIGDIHGCADELQILLSRLGYSVAWSEDHRTVAVTPPEGRKIVFVGDLVDRGPNAPDVLRIAMSMVAAGTAYCVQGNHERKLGRWLEGRKVAVAHGLQQTIDQLDAQDRGLREALPAFLDGLRSHVWLDGGRLAVAHAGLREEMIGRGSGA
;
A
#
# COMPACT_ATOMS: atom_id res chain seq x y z
N THR A 1 -22.25 14.97 14.95
CA THR A 1 -21.94 13.52 14.82
C THR A 1 -21.60 13.26 13.35
N ASN A 2 -20.72 12.31 13.05
CA ASN A 2 -20.17 12.13 11.69
C ASN A 2 -20.90 11.04 10.88
N VAL A 3 -22.23 10.93 11.05
CA VAL A 3 -23.00 9.79 10.52
C VAL A 3 -23.39 9.96 9.05
N ARG A 4 -23.49 11.19 8.53
CA ARG A 4 -23.77 11.45 7.11
C ARG A 4 -22.49 11.74 6.34
N ALA A 5 -22.49 11.45 5.04
CA ALA A 5 -21.34 11.72 4.16
C ALA A 5 -20.96 13.22 4.14
N ALA A 6 -21.95 14.12 4.15
CA ALA A 6 -21.73 15.57 4.22
C ALA A 6 -20.96 15.99 5.49
N ASP A 7 -21.26 15.35 6.63
CA ASP A 7 -20.58 15.63 7.91
C ASP A 7 -19.12 15.14 7.90
N ARG A 8 -18.80 14.12 7.09
CA ARG A 8 -17.45 13.54 6.95
C ARG A 8 -16.57 14.25 5.94
N LYS A 9 -17.17 14.97 4.99
CA LYS A 9 -16.47 15.60 3.86
C LYS A 9 -15.30 16.48 4.31
N ALA A 10 -15.53 17.37 5.28
CA ALA A 10 -14.50 18.28 5.80
C ALA A 10 -13.29 17.53 6.39
N TRP A 11 -13.50 16.37 7.02
CA TRP A 11 -12.41 15.56 7.59
C TRP A 11 -11.56 14.89 6.50
N VAL A 12 -12.21 14.39 5.45
CA VAL A 12 -11.50 13.84 4.29
C VAL A 12 -10.70 14.94 3.57
N GLU A 13 -11.29 16.12 3.39
CA GLU A 13 -10.62 17.26 2.78
C GLU A 13 -9.42 17.75 3.61
N LEU A 14 -9.56 17.77 4.94
CA LEU A 14 -8.45 18.07 5.85
C LEU A 14 -7.33 17.04 5.70
N ALA A 15 -7.66 15.74 5.66
CA ALA A 15 -6.66 14.70 5.49
C ALA A 15 -5.93 14.81 4.14
N ARG A 16 -6.65 15.13 3.05
CA ARG A 16 -6.04 15.39 1.73
C ARG A 16 -5.10 16.59 1.76
N ARG A 17 -5.51 17.69 2.38
CA ARG A 17 -4.69 18.92 2.51
C ARG A 17 -3.35 18.66 3.19
N TRP A 18 -3.34 17.75 4.17
CA TRP A 18 -2.16 17.44 4.99
C TRP A 18 -1.48 16.12 4.63
N HIS A 19 -1.83 15.51 3.50
CA HIS A 19 -1.29 14.23 3.04
C HIS A 19 -1.30 13.16 4.15
N ALA A 20 -2.44 13.05 4.82
CA ALA A 20 -2.70 12.07 5.87
C ALA A 20 -3.70 11.03 5.40
N LEU A 21 -3.60 9.82 5.94
CA LEU A 21 -4.55 8.73 5.68
C LEU A 21 -5.71 8.81 6.70
N PRO A 22 -6.93 9.20 6.28
CA PRO A 22 -8.05 9.22 7.21
C PRO A 22 -8.51 7.80 7.51
N VAL A 23 -8.77 7.54 8.79
CA VAL A 23 -9.31 6.27 9.31
C VAL A 23 -10.74 6.50 9.78
N ALA A 24 -11.65 5.61 9.37
CA ALA A 24 -13.01 5.59 9.90
C ALA A 24 -13.12 4.51 10.99
N VAL A 25 -13.59 4.91 12.17
CA VAL A 25 -14.02 3.97 13.22
C VAL A 25 -15.52 4.11 13.35
N VAL A 26 -16.25 3.08 12.92
CA VAL A 26 -17.71 3.03 12.92
C VAL A 26 -18.16 2.28 14.16
N ILE A 27 -18.92 2.97 15.02
CA ILE A 27 -19.47 2.41 16.25
C ILE A 27 -20.99 2.29 16.07
N ASP A 28 -21.49 1.05 15.97
CA ASP A 28 -22.92 0.72 15.87
C ASP A 28 -23.24 -0.50 16.75
N PRO A 29 -23.37 -0.36 18.08
CA PRO A 29 -23.70 -1.47 18.98
C PRO A 29 -25.15 -1.98 18.82
N GLY A 30 -25.94 -1.37 17.93
CA GLY A 30 -27.37 -1.60 17.84
C GLY A 30 -28.19 -0.49 18.51
N VAL A 31 -29.39 -0.28 17.99
CA VAL A 31 -30.28 0.80 18.43
C VAL A 31 -30.76 0.61 19.86
N ASP A 32 -31.06 -0.63 20.25
CA ASP A 32 -31.58 -0.95 21.59
C ASP A 32 -30.54 -0.65 22.68
N VAL A 33 -29.28 -0.99 22.42
CA VAL A 33 -28.14 -0.64 23.29
C VAL A 33 -28.02 0.88 23.42
N CYS A 34 -28.13 1.62 22.31
CA CYS A 34 -28.05 3.08 22.34
C CYS A 34 -29.21 3.71 23.14
N VAL A 35 -30.42 3.18 22.99
CA VAL A 35 -31.61 3.65 23.72
C VAL A 35 -31.47 3.37 25.22
N ALA A 36 -31.09 2.14 25.59
CA ALA A 36 -30.88 1.76 26.98
C ALA A 36 -29.81 2.61 27.66
N ARG A 37 -28.68 2.88 26.99
CA ARG A 37 -27.60 3.73 27.50
C ARG A 37 -27.96 5.22 27.58
N ASN A 38 -28.89 5.70 26.76
CA ASN A 38 -29.38 7.08 26.85
C ASN A 38 -30.38 7.25 28.00
N ALA A 39 -31.22 6.26 28.27
CA ALA A 39 -32.19 6.30 29.38
C ALA A 39 -31.51 6.45 30.75
N SER A 40 -30.27 5.98 30.90
CA SER A 40 -29.49 6.14 32.14
C SER A 40 -28.76 7.49 32.26
N ARG A 41 -28.89 8.40 31.28
CA ARG A 41 -28.18 9.70 31.26
C ARG A 41 -29.14 10.85 31.60
N PRO A 42 -29.05 11.44 32.81
CA PRO A 42 -29.96 12.49 33.25
C PRO A 42 -29.79 13.81 32.48
N ASP A 43 -28.62 14.05 31.89
CA ASP A 43 -28.28 15.24 31.10
C ASP A 43 -28.72 15.17 29.63
N ARG A 44 -29.29 14.04 29.18
CA ARG A 44 -29.62 13.79 27.77
C ARG A 44 -31.01 13.16 27.59
N PRO A 45 -32.10 13.88 27.91
CA PRO A 45 -33.48 13.39 27.80
C PRO A 45 -33.95 13.38 26.34
N PHE A 46 -33.27 12.65 25.47
CA PHE A 46 -33.67 12.46 24.08
C PHE A 46 -34.53 11.20 23.95
N GLY A 47 -35.64 11.29 23.22
CA GLY A 47 -36.41 10.12 22.82
C GLY A 47 -35.63 9.16 21.90
N PRO A 48 -36.13 7.93 21.67
CA PRO A 48 -35.44 6.89 20.91
C PRO A 48 -35.19 7.26 19.44
N GLY A 49 -35.97 8.20 18.89
CA GLY A 49 -35.90 8.61 17.48
C GLY A 49 -34.52 9.15 17.05
N VAL A 50 -33.74 9.74 17.96
CA VAL A 50 -32.38 10.21 17.65
C VAL A 50 -31.45 9.03 17.39
N ALA A 51 -31.46 8.02 18.27
CA ALA A 51 -30.63 6.82 18.13
C ALA A 51 -31.03 6.03 16.88
N GLN A 52 -32.33 5.82 16.66
CA GLN A 52 -32.87 5.16 15.45
C GLN A 52 -32.40 5.85 14.16
N ARG A 53 -32.51 7.19 14.11
CA ARG A 53 -32.06 7.96 12.95
C ARG A 53 -30.56 7.82 12.73
N MET A 54 -29.75 7.95 13.78
CA MET A 54 -28.30 7.86 13.66
C MET A 54 -27.83 6.47 13.21
N THR A 55 -28.37 5.40 13.79
CA THR A 55 -28.07 4.02 13.38
C THR A 55 -28.43 3.78 11.91
N ARG A 56 -29.59 4.28 11.45
CA ARG A 56 -29.97 4.18 10.04
C ARG A 56 -29.00 4.91 9.11
N GLU A 57 -28.59 6.13 9.46
CA GLU A 57 -27.62 6.91 8.66
C GLU A 57 -26.25 6.22 8.60
N ILE A 58 -25.79 5.65 9.72
CA ILE A 58 -24.54 4.86 9.76
C ILE A 58 -24.62 3.69 8.78
N ARG A 59 -25.67 2.88 8.88
CA ARG A 59 -25.84 1.68 8.03
C ARG A 59 -25.96 2.03 6.55
N LYS A 60 -26.66 3.13 6.23
CA LYS A 60 -26.78 3.64 4.85
C LYS A 60 -25.43 4.09 4.29
N GLY A 61 -24.60 4.76 5.09
CA GLY A 61 -23.31 5.29 4.65
C GLY A 61 -22.15 4.28 4.65
N LEU A 62 -22.30 3.13 5.31
CA LEU A 62 -21.20 2.22 5.61
C LEU A 62 -20.45 1.71 4.37
N GLY A 63 -21.18 1.36 3.30
CA GLY A 63 -20.60 0.88 2.04
C GLY A 63 -19.98 1.98 1.17
N GLY A 64 -20.11 3.24 1.57
CA GLY A 64 -19.55 4.40 0.85
C GLY A 64 -18.18 4.86 1.36
N LEU A 65 -17.77 4.47 2.57
CA LEU A 65 -16.64 5.08 3.27
C LEU A 65 -15.31 5.01 2.50
N GLN A 66 -15.01 3.88 1.86
CA GLN A 66 -13.79 3.77 1.06
C GLN A 66 -13.83 4.68 -0.18
N ARG A 67 -14.99 4.80 -0.82
CA ARG A 67 -15.21 5.73 -1.96
C ARG A 67 -15.16 7.19 -1.53
N GLU A 68 -15.54 7.48 -0.29
CA GLU A 68 -15.39 8.82 0.29
C GLU A 68 -13.91 9.19 0.50
N GLY A 69 -13.04 8.21 0.77
CA GLY A 69 -11.60 8.39 0.92
C GLY A 69 -10.99 7.76 2.18
N PHE A 70 -11.79 7.07 3.01
CA PHE A 70 -11.30 6.35 4.18
C PHE A 70 -10.63 5.05 3.75
N ARG A 71 -9.30 5.01 3.81
CA ARG A 71 -8.51 3.84 3.39
C ARG A 71 -8.58 2.69 4.39
N GLN A 72 -8.77 3.01 5.67
CA GLN A 72 -9.02 2.04 6.73
C GLN A 72 -10.38 2.29 7.37
N VAL A 73 -11.18 1.23 7.47
CA VAL A 73 -12.52 1.28 8.06
C VAL A 73 -12.64 0.16 9.09
N TRP A 74 -12.73 0.55 10.36
CA TRP A 74 -12.98 -0.35 11.48
C TRP A 74 -14.46 -0.33 11.83
N LYS A 75 -15.09 -1.50 11.96
CA LYS A 75 -16.51 -1.63 12.28
C LYS A 75 -16.64 -2.32 13.63
N LEU A 76 -17.17 -1.62 14.61
CA LEU A 76 -17.43 -2.09 15.96
C LEU A 76 -18.94 -2.19 16.15
N THR A 77 -19.48 -3.40 15.99
CA THR A 77 -20.93 -3.64 15.86
C THR A 77 -21.56 -4.32 17.08
N SER A 78 -20.80 -4.55 18.14
CA SER A 78 -21.29 -5.13 19.40
C SER A 78 -20.61 -4.46 20.60
N GLU A 79 -21.27 -4.50 21.76
CA GLU A 79 -20.70 -3.97 23.01
C GLU A 79 -19.33 -4.60 23.31
N THR A 80 -19.22 -5.92 23.21
CA THR A 80 -17.95 -6.64 23.39
C THR A 80 -16.85 -6.14 22.44
N SER A 81 -17.15 -5.94 21.15
CA SER A 81 -16.16 -5.44 20.19
C SER A 81 -15.69 -4.02 20.51
N ILE A 82 -16.59 -3.20 21.06
CA ILE A 82 -16.31 -1.81 21.45
C ILE A 82 -15.46 -1.80 22.72
N ASP A 83 -15.82 -2.61 23.72
CA ASP A 83 -15.14 -2.68 25.01
C ASP A 83 -13.72 -3.26 24.88
N MET A 84 -13.52 -4.19 23.94
CA MET A 84 -12.21 -4.76 23.65
C MET A 84 -11.33 -3.90 22.72
N ALA A 85 -11.90 -2.85 22.10
CA ALA A 85 -11.17 -2.05 21.12
C ALA A 85 -10.00 -1.29 21.76
N LYS A 86 -8.82 -1.37 21.14
CA LYS A 86 -7.62 -0.62 21.56
C LYS A 86 -7.13 0.25 20.42
N VAL A 87 -6.71 1.47 20.76
CA VAL A 87 -6.08 2.40 19.81
C VAL A 87 -4.59 2.45 20.10
N SER A 88 -3.77 2.17 19.10
CA SER A 88 -2.32 2.31 19.17
C SER A 88 -1.82 3.14 17.99
N ARG A 89 -0.69 3.83 18.17
CA ARG A 89 0.00 4.49 17.08
C ARG A 89 0.82 3.46 16.32
N GLN A 90 0.68 3.47 15.01
CA GLN A 90 1.44 2.61 14.10
C GLN A 90 2.24 3.50 13.15
N PRO A 91 3.52 3.20 12.88
CA PRO A 91 4.26 3.86 11.82
C PRO A 91 3.53 3.71 10.48
N LEU A 92 3.67 4.68 9.59
CA LEU A 92 3.22 4.51 8.22
C LEU A 92 4.00 3.38 7.56
N TRP A 93 3.43 2.72 6.54
CA TRP A 93 4.14 1.67 5.80
C TRP A 93 5.46 2.17 5.17
N THR A 94 5.57 3.46 4.88
CA THR A 94 6.77 4.11 4.36
C THR A 94 7.81 4.40 5.44
N ASP A 95 7.43 4.42 6.72
CA ASP A 95 8.32 4.67 7.84
C ASP A 95 9.06 3.38 8.22
N LYS A 96 10.31 3.31 7.77
CA LYS A 96 11.27 2.25 8.01
C LYS A 96 12.53 2.79 8.69
N ARG A 97 12.41 3.88 9.47
CA ARG A 97 13.56 4.55 10.08
C ARG A 97 14.35 3.68 11.05
N ASN A 98 13.74 2.60 11.55
CA ASN A 98 14.41 1.61 12.39
C ASN A 98 15.29 0.63 11.60
N ASP A 99 15.20 0.64 10.26
CA ASP A 99 16.13 -0.09 9.39
C ASP A 99 17.28 0.85 9.00
N HIS A 100 18.48 0.49 9.48
CA HIS A 100 19.70 1.29 9.33
C HIS A 100 20.59 0.81 8.17
N GLY A 101 20.18 -0.25 7.46
CA GLY A 101 20.95 -0.83 6.38
C GLY A 101 22.18 -1.61 6.87
N PRO A 102 23.26 -1.68 6.08
CA PRO A 102 23.56 -0.88 4.87
C PRO A 102 22.65 -1.15 3.66
N PHE A 103 22.50 -0.14 2.79
CA PHE A 103 21.62 -0.20 1.61
C PHE A 103 22.39 -0.04 0.29
N ASP A 104 22.01 -0.84 -0.71
CA ASP A 104 22.32 -0.65 -2.12
C ASP A 104 21.09 -0.09 -2.85
N ILE A 105 21.17 1.16 -3.30
CA ILE A 105 20.06 1.84 -3.98
C ILE A 105 20.22 1.69 -5.48
N ILE A 106 19.28 0.99 -6.12
CA ILE A 106 19.31 0.68 -7.56
C ILE A 106 18.22 1.48 -8.26
N GLY A 107 18.64 2.28 -9.26
CA GLY A 107 17.77 3.08 -10.11
C GLY A 107 16.89 2.25 -11.05
N ASP A 108 16.36 2.90 -12.09
CA ASP A 108 15.48 2.28 -13.08
C ASP A 108 16.17 1.07 -13.76
N ILE A 109 15.47 -0.06 -13.81
CA ILE A 109 15.99 -1.30 -14.40
C ILE A 109 15.37 -1.56 -15.77
N HIS A 110 14.08 -1.23 -15.94
CA HIS A 110 13.38 -1.33 -17.23
C HIS A 110 13.61 -2.66 -17.96
N GLY A 111 13.37 -3.80 -17.30
CA GLY A 111 13.49 -5.12 -17.92
C GLY A 111 14.91 -5.58 -18.29
N CYS A 112 15.96 -4.87 -17.87
CA CYS A 112 17.35 -5.27 -18.01
C CYS A 112 17.76 -6.32 -16.96
N ALA A 113 17.21 -7.54 -17.05
CA ALA A 113 17.46 -8.61 -16.09
C ALA A 113 18.93 -9.07 -16.05
N ASP A 114 19.60 -9.10 -17.22
CA ASP A 114 20.99 -9.53 -17.31
C ASP A 114 21.91 -8.53 -16.64
N GLU A 115 21.72 -7.23 -16.91
CA GLU A 115 22.47 -6.15 -16.27
C GLU A 115 22.20 -6.08 -14.77
N LEU A 116 20.95 -6.32 -14.34
CA LEU A 116 20.62 -6.43 -12.92
C LEU A 116 21.39 -7.57 -12.26
N GLN A 117 21.42 -8.77 -12.85
CA GLN A 117 22.16 -9.91 -12.30
C GLN A 117 23.67 -9.67 -12.26
N ILE A 118 24.23 -9.00 -13.27
CA ILE A 118 25.63 -8.57 -13.29
C ILE A 118 25.91 -7.59 -12.16
N LEU A 119 25.04 -6.60 -11.96
CA LEU A 119 25.17 -5.63 -10.88
C LEU A 119 25.09 -6.30 -9.50
N LEU A 120 24.08 -7.15 -9.29
CA LEU A 120 23.91 -7.94 -8.06
C LEU A 120 25.17 -8.75 -7.74
N SER A 121 25.70 -9.46 -8.73
CA SER A 121 26.94 -10.25 -8.58
C SER A 121 28.13 -9.36 -8.19
N ARG A 122 28.29 -8.18 -8.81
CA ARG A 122 29.36 -7.22 -8.47
C ARG A 122 29.23 -6.66 -7.05
N LEU A 123 28.00 -6.51 -6.55
CA LEU A 123 27.72 -6.08 -5.18
C LEU A 123 27.82 -7.23 -4.17
N GLY A 124 28.09 -8.47 -4.61
CA GLY A 124 28.28 -9.65 -3.77
C GLY A 124 26.99 -10.43 -3.47
N TYR A 125 25.89 -10.13 -4.13
CA TYR A 125 24.64 -10.88 -4.00
C TYR A 125 24.75 -12.19 -4.79
N SER A 126 24.25 -13.27 -4.20
CA SER A 126 24.12 -14.56 -4.90
C SER A 126 22.72 -14.69 -5.48
N VAL A 127 22.62 -14.98 -6.78
CA VAL A 127 21.35 -15.20 -7.49
C VAL A 127 21.28 -16.67 -7.89
N ALA A 128 20.29 -17.39 -7.37
CA ALA A 128 20.08 -18.80 -7.65
C ALA A 128 18.68 -19.03 -8.23
N TRP A 129 18.61 -19.49 -9.47
CA TRP A 129 17.37 -19.84 -10.16
C TRP A 129 17.00 -21.30 -9.92
N SER A 130 15.70 -21.61 -9.89
CA SER A 130 15.22 -22.99 -9.93
C SER A 130 15.53 -23.64 -11.29
N GLU A 131 15.56 -24.98 -11.34
CA GLU A 131 15.84 -25.74 -12.57
C GLU A 131 14.88 -25.39 -13.73
N ASP A 132 13.62 -25.05 -13.41
CA ASP A 132 12.60 -24.63 -14.37
C ASP A 132 12.63 -23.13 -14.71
N HIS A 133 13.56 -22.37 -14.12
CA HIS A 133 13.75 -20.93 -14.27
C HIS A 133 12.50 -20.08 -13.92
N ARG A 134 11.60 -20.60 -13.08
CA ARG A 134 10.37 -19.90 -12.68
C ARG A 134 10.49 -19.15 -11.37
N THR A 135 11.42 -19.56 -10.50
CA THR A 135 11.65 -18.95 -9.20
C THR A 135 13.12 -18.62 -9.02
N VAL A 136 13.39 -17.61 -8.19
CA VAL A 136 14.74 -17.15 -7.90
C VAL A 136 14.88 -16.90 -6.41
N ALA A 137 16.00 -17.29 -5.83
CA ALA A 137 16.44 -16.90 -4.51
C ALA A 137 17.63 -15.94 -4.66
N VAL A 138 17.53 -14.75 -4.08
CA VAL A 138 18.63 -13.79 -4.03
C VAL A 138 19.09 -13.63 -2.60
N THR A 139 20.33 -14.01 -2.33
CA THR A 139 20.94 -13.93 -1.00
C THR A 139 21.85 -12.71 -0.92
N PRO A 140 21.60 -11.74 -0.02
CA PRO A 140 22.46 -10.59 0.15
C PRO A 140 23.75 -10.95 0.90
N PRO A 141 24.82 -10.15 0.76
CA PRO A 141 25.88 -10.12 1.75
C PRO A 141 25.32 -9.77 3.13
N GLU A 142 26.00 -10.20 4.19
CA GLU A 142 25.52 -10.03 5.56
C GLU A 142 25.15 -8.58 5.88
N GLY A 143 23.93 -8.39 6.40
CA GLY A 143 23.38 -7.09 6.79
C GLY A 143 22.98 -6.16 5.63
N ARG A 144 23.28 -6.48 4.37
CA ARG A 144 22.94 -5.61 3.23
C ARG A 144 21.51 -5.80 2.77
N LYS A 145 20.90 -4.72 2.29
CA LYS A 145 19.59 -4.73 1.64
C LYS A 145 19.56 -3.88 0.38
N ILE A 146 18.70 -4.24 -0.56
CA ILE A 146 18.47 -3.43 -1.75
C ILE A 146 17.31 -2.47 -1.54
N VAL A 147 17.39 -1.29 -2.15
CA VAL A 147 16.26 -0.40 -2.37
C VAL A 147 16.10 -0.16 -3.86
N PHE A 148 15.11 -0.80 -4.48
CA PHE A 148 14.73 -0.53 -5.86
C PHE A 148 13.95 0.78 -5.93
N VAL A 149 14.38 1.69 -6.82
CA VAL A 149 13.79 3.03 -7.01
C VAL A 149 12.52 2.99 -7.89
N GLY A 150 12.08 1.80 -8.33
CA GLY A 150 10.92 1.61 -9.19
C GLY A 150 11.33 1.46 -10.66
N ASP A 151 10.36 1.49 -11.57
CA ASP A 151 10.57 1.32 -13.00
C ASP A 151 11.39 0.05 -13.32
N LEU A 152 10.89 -1.06 -12.78
CA LEU A 152 11.37 -2.42 -13.01
C LEU A 152 11.02 -2.94 -14.40
N VAL A 153 9.88 -2.48 -14.93
CA VAL A 153 9.26 -2.99 -16.16
C VAL A 153 9.37 -2.01 -17.34
N ASP A 154 8.84 -2.43 -18.48
CA ASP A 154 8.84 -1.76 -19.78
C ASP A 154 10.25 -1.58 -20.41
N ARG A 155 10.27 -1.44 -21.74
CA ARG A 155 11.45 -1.17 -22.61
C ARG A 155 12.44 -2.33 -22.78
N GLY A 156 12.93 -2.92 -21.70
CA GLY A 156 13.99 -3.92 -21.77
C GLY A 156 13.49 -5.32 -22.15
N PRO A 157 14.44 -6.22 -22.48
CA PRO A 157 14.13 -7.51 -23.09
C PRO A 157 13.54 -8.54 -22.12
N ASN A 158 13.66 -8.34 -20.80
CA ASN A 158 13.28 -9.35 -19.81
C ASN A 158 12.69 -8.72 -18.52
N ALA A 159 11.52 -8.10 -18.62
CA ALA A 159 10.77 -7.64 -17.44
C ALA A 159 10.34 -8.78 -16.48
N PRO A 160 9.96 -9.98 -16.95
CA PRO A 160 9.56 -11.08 -16.06
C PRO A 160 10.63 -11.44 -15.02
N ASP A 161 11.90 -11.55 -15.40
CA ASP A 161 12.94 -11.95 -14.46
C ASP A 161 13.33 -10.82 -13.50
N VAL A 162 13.27 -9.56 -13.94
CA VAL A 162 13.40 -8.41 -13.03
C VAL A 162 12.30 -8.45 -11.96
N LEU A 163 11.06 -8.72 -12.37
CA LEU A 163 9.93 -8.84 -11.44
C LEU A 163 10.13 -10.01 -10.47
N ARG A 164 10.55 -11.20 -10.95
CA ARG A 164 10.85 -12.36 -10.09
C ARG A 164 11.91 -12.04 -9.04
N ILE A 165 13.01 -11.40 -9.46
CA ILE A 165 14.10 -10.97 -8.56
C ILE A 165 13.56 -10.02 -7.49
N ALA A 166 12.90 -8.93 -7.90
CA ALA A 166 12.40 -7.92 -6.97
C ALA A 166 11.35 -8.50 -6.01
N MET A 167 10.41 -9.31 -6.51
CA MET A 167 9.40 -9.97 -5.71
C MET A 167 10.00 -10.93 -4.68
N SER A 168 10.99 -11.74 -5.10
CA SER A 168 11.69 -12.66 -4.21
C SER A 168 12.39 -11.93 -3.06
N MET A 169 13.15 -10.88 -3.36
CA MET A 169 13.87 -10.11 -2.35
C MET A 169 12.95 -9.35 -1.40
N VAL A 170 11.87 -8.76 -1.91
CA VAL A 170 10.86 -8.08 -1.09
C VAL A 170 10.16 -9.08 -0.16
N ALA A 171 9.79 -10.27 -0.67
CA ALA A 171 9.18 -11.32 0.13
C ALA A 171 10.14 -11.85 1.22
N ALA A 172 11.44 -11.96 0.92
CA ALA A 172 12.47 -12.36 1.88
C ALA A 172 12.84 -11.26 2.89
N GLY A 173 12.33 -10.03 2.74
CA GLY A 173 12.67 -8.89 3.59
C GLY A 173 14.09 -8.34 3.38
N THR A 174 14.73 -8.72 2.27
CA THR A 174 16.09 -8.29 1.88
C THR A 174 16.09 -7.14 0.87
N ALA A 175 14.91 -6.70 0.44
CA ALA A 175 14.76 -5.48 -0.35
C ALA A 175 13.51 -4.65 0.01
N TYR A 176 13.60 -3.36 -0.29
CA TYR A 176 12.45 -2.47 -0.47
C TYR A 176 12.29 -2.16 -1.95
N CYS A 177 11.05 -1.97 -2.40
CA CYS A 177 10.75 -1.49 -3.75
C CYS A 177 9.74 -0.34 -3.66
N VAL A 178 10.11 0.81 -4.22
CA VAL A 178 9.19 1.94 -4.35
C VAL A 178 8.43 1.86 -5.68
N GLN A 179 7.26 2.47 -5.73
CA GLN A 179 6.41 2.43 -6.92
C GLN A 179 6.91 3.42 -7.97
N GLY A 180 7.33 2.91 -9.14
CA GLY A 180 7.57 3.72 -10.33
C GLY A 180 6.29 4.01 -11.11
N ASN A 181 6.37 4.90 -12.10
CA ASN A 181 5.22 5.19 -12.95
C ASN A 181 4.88 4.03 -13.89
N HIS A 182 5.86 3.22 -14.27
CA HIS A 182 5.64 2.04 -15.10
C HIS A 182 4.90 0.94 -14.31
N GLU A 183 5.26 0.66 -13.06
CA GLU A 183 4.51 -0.29 -12.19
C GLU A 183 3.06 0.17 -11.98
N ARG A 184 2.84 1.47 -11.74
CA ARG A 184 1.49 2.03 -11.57
C ARG A 184 0.66 1.89 -12.84
N LYS A 185 1.29 1.96 -14.02
CA LYS A 185 0.62 1.78 -15.31
C LYS A 185 0.28 0.31 -15.56
N LEU A 186 1.23 -0.60 -15.31
CA LEU A 186 1.03 -2.04 -15.40
C LEU A 186 -0.07 -2.53 -14.45
N GLY A 187 -0.10 -2.07 -13.20
CA GLY A 187 -1.15 -2.40 -12.24
C GLY A 187 -2.55 -2.01 -12.72
N ARG A 188 -2.72 -0.79 -13.25
CA ARG A 188 -3.99 -0.36 -13.84
C ARG A 188 -4.41 -1.22 -15.03
N TRP A 189 -3.47 -1.66 -15.85
CA TRP A 189 -3.75 -2.58 -16.96
C TRP A 189 -4.20 -3.95 -16.46
N LEU A 190 -3.53 -4.53 -15.46
CA LEU A 190 -3.92 -5.81 -14.83
C LEU A 190 -5.32 -5.76 -14.21
N GLU A 191 -5.74 -4.61 -13.72
CA GLU A 191 -7.11 -4.37 -13.24
C GLU A 191 -8.15 -4.24 -14.37
N GLY A 192 -7.76 -4.37 -15.64
CA GLY A 192 -8.64 -4.23 -16.80
C GLY A 192 -8.99 -2.78 -17.17
N ARG A 193 -8.27 -1.78 -16.62
CA ARG A 193 -8.52 -0.37 -16.96
C ARG A 193 -7.93 -0.04 -18.33
N LYS A 194 -8.61 0.83 -19.08
CA LYS A 194 -8.07 1.40 -20.32
C LYS A 194 -6.84 2.27 -20.01
N VAL A 195 -5.68 1.82 -20.46
CA VAL A 195 -4.43 2.59 -20.40
C VAL A 195 -3.87 2.79 -21.81
N ALA A 196 -3.22 3.93 -22.05
CA ALA A 196 -2.52 4.15 -23.31
C ALA A 196 -1.29 3.23 -23.35
N VAL A 197 -1.28 2.24 -24.25
CA VAL A 197 -0.13 1.36 -24.42
C VAL A 197 0.96 2.14 -25.17
N ALA A 198 1.97 2.58 -24.43
CA ALA A 198 3.05 3.45 -24.90
C ALA A 198 4.24 3.30 -23.94
N HIS A 199 5.42 3.79 -24.36
CA HIS A 199 6.66 3.79 -23.57
C HIS A 199 7.14 2.39 -23.13
N GLY A 200 6.89 1.35 -23.93
CA GLY A 200 7.38 -0.01 -23.69
C GLY A 200 6.38 -0.96 -23.01
N LEU A 201 5.21 -0.48 -22.59
CA LEU A 201 4.21 -1.34 -21.93
C LEU A 201 3.77 -2.54 -22.78
N GLN A 202 3.64 -2.38 -24.11
CA GLN A 202 3.25 -3.51 -24.98
C GLN A 202 4.24 -4.67 -24.86
N GLN A 203 5.54 -4.36 -24.85
CA GLN A 203 6.59 -5.35 -24.74
C GLN A 203 6.52 -6.11 -23.41
N THR A 204 6.24 -5.42 -22.30
CA THR A 204 6.04 -6.09 -21.01
C THR A 204 4.77 -6.94 -21.00
N ILE A 205 3.69 -6.49 -21.64
CA ILE A 205 2.46 -7.30 -21.80
C ILE A 205 2.79 -8.59 -22.57
N ASP A 206 3.43 -8.48 -23.72
CA ASP A 206 3.78 -9.63 -24.57
C ASP A 206 4.71 -10.61 -23.81
N GLN A 207 5.70 -10.09 -23.09
CA GLN A 207 6.60 -10.88 -22.25
C GLN A 207 5.84 -11.63 -21.15
N LEU A 208 4.88 -10.98 -20.47
CA LEU A 208 4.08 -11.56 -19.40
C LEU A 208 3.04 -12.57 -19.92
N ASP A 209 2.45 -12.33 -21.08
CA ASP A 209 1.51 -13.25 -21.73
C ASP A 209 2.20 -14.56 -22.14
N ALA A 210 3.52 -14.53 -22.36
CA ALA A 210 4.34 -15.72 -22.63
C ALA A 210 4.79 -16.48 -21.37
N GLN A 211 4.55 -15.95 -20.16
CA GLN A 211 4.94 -16.61 -18.90
C GLN A 211 3.86 -17.59 -18.40
N ASP A 212 4.24 -18.42 -17.43
CA ASP A 212 3.28 -19.22 -16.69
C ASP A 212 2.31 -18.33 -15.90
N ARG A 213 1.14 -18.90 -15.61
CA ARG A 213 0.05 -18.19 -14.93
C ARG A 213 0.43 -17.71 -13.53
N GLY A 214 1.37 -18.37 -12.86
CA GLY A 214 1.76 -18.08 -11.47
C GLY A 214 2.36 -16.69 -11.30
N LEU A 215 3.26 -16.26 -12.19
CA LEU A 215 3.82 -14.91 -12.13
C LEU A 215 2.73 -13.86 -12.28
N ARG A 216 1.86 -14.00 -13.28
CA ARG A 216 0.78 -13.05 -13.54
C ARG A 216 -0.21 -12.94 -12.39
N GLU A 217 -0.50 -14.04 -11.70
CA GLU A 217 -1.39 -14.07 -10.53
C GLU A 217 -0.76 -13.42 -9.29
N ALA A 218 0.56 -13.47 -9.15
CA ALA A 218 1.27 -12.86 -8.03
C ALA A 218 1.47 -11.34 -8.17
N LEU A 219 1.50 -10.83 -9.41
CA LEU A 219 1.77 -9.41 -9.69
C LEU A 219 0.79 -8.42 -9.02
N PRO A 220 -0.54 -8.61 -9.04
CA PRO A 220 -1.46 -7.67 -8.42
C PRO A 220 -1.15 -7.41 -6.94
N ALA A 221 -0.82 -8.46 -6.18
CA ALA A 221 -0.49 -8.34 -4.76
C ALA A 221 0.84 -7.60 -4.55
N PHE A 222 1.85 -7.88 -5.38
CA PHE A 222 3.12 -7.17 -5.33
C PHE A 222 2.96 -5.68 -5.65
N LEU A 223 2.27 -5.36 -6.74
CA LEU A 223 2.08 -3.98 -7.22
C LEU A 223 1.24 -3.13 -6.26
N ASP A 224 0.20 -3.71 -5.65
CA ASP A 224 -0.60 -3.06 -4.59
C ASP A 224 0.22 -2.86 -3.30
N GLY A 225 1.23 -3.70 -3.07
CA GLY A 225 2.17 -3.59 -1.96
C GLY A 225 3.20 -2.45 -2.09
N LEU A 226 3.46 -1.97 -3.32
CA LEU A 226 4.44 -0.91 -3.55
C LEU A 226 3.99 0.42 -2.91
N ARG A 227 4.97 1.21 -2.45
CA ARG A 227 4.73 2.49 -1.77
C ARG A 227 5.43 3.62 -2.50
N SER A 228 4.95 4.86 -2.31
CA SER A 228 5.50 6.03 -3.00
C SER A 228 6.96 6.31 -2.65
N HIS A 229 7.37 5.96 -1.42
CA HIS A 229 8.72 6.14 -0.92
C HIS A 229 8.98 5.19 0.25
N VAL A 230 10.24 5.09 0.66
CA VAL A 230 10.67 4.50 1.92
C VAL A 230 11.55 5.48 2.69
N TRP A 231 11.34 5.62 3.99
CA TRP A 231 12.08 6.52 4.88
C TRP A 231 12.87 5.69 5.88
N LEU A 232 14.20 5.78 5.81
CA LEU A 232 15.17 4.85 6.37
C LEU A 232 16.17 5.56 7.27
N ASP A 233 17.00 4.75 7.93
CA ASP A 233 18.22 5.16 8.61
C ASP A 233 18.04 6.32 9.61
N GLY A 234 17.16 6.13 10.61
CA GLY A 234 16.87 7.14 11.61
C GLY A 234 16.24 8.43 11.04
N GLY A 235 15.82 8.42 9.77
CA GLY A 235 15.25 9.55 9.05
C GLY A 235 16.23 10.28 8.15
N ARG A 236 17.48 9.82 8.03
CA ARG A 236 18.52 10.45 7.20
C ARG A 236 18.42 10.12 5.71
N LEU A 237 17.69 9.06 5.36
CA LEU A 237 17.56 8.60 3.98
C LEU A 237 16.09 8.46 3.59
N ALA A 238 15.67 9.14 2.53
CA ALA A 238 14.38 8.90 1.89
C ALA A 238 14.60 8.54 0.43
N VAL A 239 14.01 7.43 -0.02
CA VAL A 239 14.12 6.95 -1.40
C VAL A 239 12.74 6.97 -2.04
N ALA A 240 12.62 7.62 -3.20
CA ALA A 240 11.41 7.75 -3.99
C ALA A 240 11.76 7.80 -5.47
N HIS A 241 10.87 7.30 -6.33
CA HIS A 241 11.12 7.23 -7.78
C HIS A 241 11.41 8.60 -8.41
N ALA A 242 10.49 9.56 -8.23
CA ALA A 242 10.58 10.89 -8.84
C ALA A 242 11.12 11.97 -7.87
N GLY A 243 11.78 11.55 -6.79
CA GLY A 243 12.11 12.43 -5.66
C GLY A 243 10.89 12.80 -4.80
N LEU A 244 11.13 13.48 -3.68
CA LEU A 244 10.10 13.83 -2.72
C LEU A 244 10.44 15.16 -2.04
N ARG A 245 9.46 16.06 -1.92
CA ARG A 245 9.62 17.29 -1.14
C ARG A 245 9.75 16.96 0.35
N GLU A 246 10.50 17.76 1.10
CA GLU A 246 10.71 17.56 2.54
C GLU A 246 9.38 17.43 3.31
N GLU A 247 8.43 18.33 3.06
CA GLU A 247 7.10 18.35 3.69
C GLU A 247 6.27 17.07 3.45
N MET A 248 6.65 16.29 2.44
CA MET A 248 5.99 15.05 2.02
C MET A 248 6.65 13.78 2.57
N ILE A 249 7.84 13.88 3.17
CA ILE A 249 8.52 12.74 3.78
C ILE A 249 7.71 12.26 4.99
N GLY A 250 7.46 10.94 5.08
CA GLY A 250 6.64 10.38 6.16
C GLY A 250 5.16 10.78 6.07
N ARG A 251 4.69 11.16 4.89
CA ARG A 251 3.27 11.41 4.60
C ARG A 251 2.67 10.30 3.75
N GLY A 252 1.35 10.16 3.81
CA GLY A 252 0.62 9.15 3.04
C GLY A 252 -0.66 9.75 2.48
N SER A 253 -0.83 9.71 1.15
CA SER A 253 -2.04 10.15 0.49
C SER A 253 -2.74 8.97 -0.16
N GLY A 254 -4.08 8.95 -0.06
CA GLY A 254 -4.92 8.05 -0.83
C GLY A 254 -5.42 8.68 -2.14
N ALA A 255 -4.92 9.86 -2.52
CA ALA A 255 -5.24 10.51 -3.79
C ALA A 255 -4.48 9.87 -4.95
#